data_AF-X1AQ33-F1
#
_entry.id   AF-X1AQ33-F1
#
_cell.length_a   1.000
_cell.length_b   1.000
_cell.length_c   1.000
_cell.angle_alpha   90.00
_cell.angle_beta   90.00
_cell.angle_gamma   90.00
#
_symmetry.space_group_name_H-M   'P 1'
#
loop_
_entity.id
_entity.type
_entity.pdbx_description
1 polymer ?
#
loop_
_entity_poly.entity_id
_entity_poly.type
_entity_poly.pdbx_seq_one_letter_code
_entity_poly.pdbx_strand_id
1 'polypeptide(L)'
;MYQFASDPSDIAIRKGLRIIRTPTNGSLTAMILNDDPQCLAVHWVGDRTIPHTCDGPCNYCAPENPLKIECYFGVWLMMEDKVFILSITDYAAQAILKVRRDQGKLRGMVVKSYRPSQKKNGRIDATIYAIDKLVTVAPEPPDVQRHLTMIFNINAKHLAIAERSYPAGEDIDDLRK
;
A
#
# COMPACT_ATOMS: atom_id res chain seq x y z
N MET A 1 -8.23 4.19 -39.22
CA MET A 1 -7.54 5.46 -38.89
C MET A 1 -8.26 6.04 -37.68
N TYR A 2 -7.65 6.04 -36.50
CA TYR A 2 -8.29 6.59 -35.29
C TYR A 2 -8.34 8.12 -35.41
N GLN A 3 -9.54 8.70 -35.49
CA GLN A 3 -9.72 10.14 -35.33
C GLN A 3 -9.59 10.47 -33.84
N PHE A 4 -8.46 11.07 -33.45
CA PHE A 4 -8.33 11.75 -32.16
C PHE A 4 -9.17 13.03 -32.24
N ALA A 5 -10.47 12.92 -31.94
CA ALA A 5 -11.44 14.02 -32.01
C ALA A 5 -11.50 14.85 -30.72
N SER A 6 -10.54 14.69 -29.82
CA SER A 6 -10.47 15.40 -28.55
C SER A 6 -9.02 15.79 -28.27
N ASP A 7 -8.83 17.00 -27.74
CA ASP A 7 -7.54 17.41 -27.20
C ASP A 7 -7.11 16.36 -26.15
N PRO A 8 -5.85 15.91 -26.09
CA PRO A 8 -5.39 15.02 -25.02
C PRO A 8 -5.71 15.51 -23.60
N SER A 9 -5.97 16.82 -23.42
CA SER A 9 -6.45 17.43 -22.17
C SER A 9 -7.97 17.29 -21.94
N ASP A 10 -8.78 17.08 -22.99
CA ASP A 10 -10.22 16.78 -22.90
C ASP A 10 -10.47 15.32 -22.49
N ILE A 11 -9.52 14.44 -22.78
CA ILE A 11 -9.50 13.10 -22.20
C ILE A 11 -8.89 13.26 -20.81
N ALA A 12 -9.72 13.16 -19.77
CA ALA A 12 -9.24 13.03 -18.40
C ALA A 12 -8.48 11.69 -18.25
N ILE A 13 -7.25 11.63 -18.77
CA ILE A 13 -6.33 10.53 -18.52
C ILE A 13 -6.03 10.64 -17.03
N ARG A 14 -6.68 9.80 -16.23
CA ARG A 14 -6.37 9.68 -14.80
C ARG A 14 -4.90 9.34 -14.70
N LYS A 15 -4.07 10.35 -14.41
CA LYS A 15 -2.63 10.16 -14.17
C LYS A 15 -2.49 9.06 -13.13
N GLY A 16 -1.67 8.05 -13.42
CA GLY A 16 -1.44 6.96 -12.49
C GLY A 16 -1.00 7.53 -11.14
N LEU A 17 -1.68 7.10 -10.07
CA LEU A 17 -1.27 7.51 -8.73
C LEU A 17 0.14 7.02 -8.44
N ARG A 18 0.94 7.86 -7.80
CA ARG A 18 2.30 7.48 -7.40
C ARG A 18 2.24 6.64 -6.14
N ILE A 19 3.02 5.57 -6.09
CA ILE A 19 3.29 4.84 -4.86
C ILE A 19 4.32 5.65 -4.06
N ILE A 20 3.98 5.94 -2.81
CA ILE A 20 4.86 6.56 -1.81
C ILE A 20 5.16 5.56 -0.71
N ARG A 21 6.28 5.77 -0.02
CA ARG A 21 6.75 4.92 1.07
C ARG A 21 7.15 5.80 2.24
N THR A 22 7.22 5.20 3.43
CA THR A 22 7.81 5.86 4.59
C THR A 22 9.24 6.30 4.27
N PRO A 23 9.55 7.60 4.37
CA PRO A 23 10.86 8.14 4.01
C PRO A 23 11.96 7.59 4.93
N THR A 24 13.21 7.62 4.45
CA THR A 24 14.37 7.23 5.26
C THR A 24 14.56 8.15 6.47
N ASN A 25 14.22 9.42 6.32
CA ASN A 25 14.30 10.45 7.33
C ASN A 25 12.92 11.10 7.56
N GLY A 26 12.55 11.30 8.81
CA GLY A 26 11.29 11.93 9.20
C GLY A 26 10.10 10.97 9.28
N SER A 27 8.90 11.53 9.22
CA SER A 27 7.63 10.80 9.26
C SER A 27 6.74 11.16 8.08
N LEU A 28 5.97 10.19 7.61
CA LEU A 28 4.88 10.38 6.68
C LEU A 28 3.57 10.38 7.47
N THR A 29 2.75 11.41 7.28
CA THR A 29 1.42 11.52 7.87
C THR A 29 0.41 11.70 6.75
N ALA A 30 -0.56 10.79 6.65
CA ALA A 30 -1.55 10.82 5.59
C ALA A 30 -2.90 10.29 6.09
N MET A 31 -3.99 10.73 5.47
CA MET A 31 -5.32 10.19 5.73
C MET A 31 -5.59 9.01 4.82
N ILE A 32 -6.08 7.90 5.37
CA ILE A 32 -6.53 6.74 4.60
C ILE A 32 -7.89 7.06 3.96
N LEU A 33 -8.01 6.77 2.66
CA LEU A 33 -9.21 7.01 1.87
C LEU A 33 -10.03 5.75 1.59
N ASN A 34 -9.41 4.57 1.60
CA ASN A 34 -10.07 3.28 1.38
C ASN A 34 -10.27 2.54 2.70
N ASP A 35 -11.39 1.83 2.85
CA ASP A 35 -11.62 1.00 4.03
C ASP A 35 -10.75 -0.26 4.05
N ASP A 36 -10.45 -0.81 2.87
CA ASP A 36 -9.72 -2.04 2.74
C ASP A 36 -8.42 -1.85 1.97
N PRO A 37 -7.26 -2.26 2.54
CA PRO A 37 -6.01 -2.25 1.80
C PRO A 37 -5.98 -3.38 0.77
N GLN A 38 -5.22 -3.11 -0.30
CA GLN A 38 -4.79 -4.14 -1.23
C GLN A 38 -3.47 -4.72 -0.73
N CYS A 39 -3.34 -6.03 -0.69
CA CYS A 39 -2.13 -6.73 -0.32
C CYS A 39 -1.55 -7.44 -1.54
N LEU A 40 -0.22 -7.40 -1.67
CA LEU A 40 0.51 -8.07 -2.74
C LEU A 40 1.74 -8.75 -2.16
N ALA A 41 1.94 -10.00 -2.55
CA ALA A 41 3.19 -10.71 -2.30
C ALA A 41 4.25 -10.20 -3.28
N VAL A 42 5.44 -9.87 -2.78
CA VAL A 42 6.49 -9.19 -3.53
C VAL A 42 7.90 -9.67 -3.15
N HIS A 43 8.83 -9.50 -4.09
CA HIS A 43 10.27 -9.62 -3.89
C HIS A 43 10.93 -8.24 -3.93
N TRP A 44 12.03 -8.06 -3.21
CA TRP A 44 12.88 -6.87 -3.31
C TRP A 44 14.15 -7.23 -4.08
N VAL A 45 14.26 -6.79 -5.34
CA VAL A 45 15.36 -7.17 -6.25
C VAL A 45 15.93 -5.93 -6.90
N GLY A 46 17.24 -5.70 -6.77
CA GLY A 46 17.92 -4.57 -7.44
C GLY A 46 17.29 -3.21 -7.14
N ASP A 47 16.93 -2.97 -5.87
CA ASP A 47 16.23 -1.77 -5.40
C ASP A 47 14.82 -1.54 -5.96
N ARG A 48 14.17 -2.61 -6.43
CA ARG A 48 12.81 -2.59 -6.95
C ARG A 48 11.94 -3.60 -6.22
N THR A 49 10.67 -3.25 -6.03
CA THR A 49 9.64 -4.19 -5.63
C THR A 49 9.10 -4.87 -6.88
N ILE A 50 9.21 -6.20 -6.91
CA ILE A 50 8.73 -7.05 -8.00
C ILE A 50 7.57 -7.90 -7.47
N PRO A 51 6.37 -7.81 -8.06
CA PRO A 51 5.25 -8.67 -7.71
C PRO A 51 5.56 -10.16 -7.87
N HIS A 52 5.07 -10.96 -6.94
CA HIS A 52 5.02 -12.40 -7.07
C HIS A 52 3.68 -12.79 -7.71
N THR A 53 3.71 -13.33 -8.93
CA THR A 53 2.51 -13.54 -9.77
C THR A 53 2.26 -14.99 -10.16
N CYS A 54 3.02 -15.96 -9.64
CA CYS A 54 2.80 -17.37 -9.89
C CYS A 54 2.35 -18.08 -8.62
N ASP A 55 1.74 -19.26 -8.78
CA ASP A 55 1.23 -20.05 -7.66
C ASP A 55 2.33 -20.87 -6.96
N GLY A 56 3.54 -20.89 -7.52
CA GLY A 56 4.73 -21.57 -6.98
C GLY A 56 5.98 -20.67 -6.98
N PRO A 57 7.19 -21.22 -6.79
CA PRO A 57 8.42 -20.44 -6.82
C PRO A 57 8.62 -19.69 -8.15
N CYS A 58 8.83 -18.37 -8.09
CA CYS A 58 9.19 -17.56 -9.24
C CYS A 58 10.71 -17.45 -9.40
N ASN A 59 11.18 -16.83 -10.49
CA ASN A 59 12.62 -16.60 -10.72
C ASN A 59 13.33 -15.79 -9.62
N TYR A 60 12.57 -15.09 -8.77
CA TYR A 60 13.06 -14.28 -7.67
C TYR A 60 12.86 -14.94 -6.30
N CYS A 61 12.22 -16.11 -6.23
CA CYS A 61 12.12 -16.91 -5.02
C CYS A 61 13.48 -17.54 -4.74
N ALA A 62 14.27 -16.85 -3.93
CA ALA A 62 15.57 -17.33 -3.47
C ALA A 62 15.75 -16.98 -1.97
N PRO A 63 16.58 -17.71 -1.22
CA PRO A 63 16.84 -17.43 0.20
C PRO A 63 17.27 -15.98 0.46
N GLU A 64 18.03 -15.37 -0.45
CA GLU A 64 18.49 -13.99 -0.35
C GLU A 64 17.40 -12.94 -0.67
N ASN A 65 16.32 -13.35 -1.35
CA ASN A 65 15.21 -12.50 -1.79
C ASN A 65 13.86 -13.07 -1.30
N PRO A 66 13.67 -13.17 0.04
CA PRO A 66 12.47 -13.79 0.59
C PRO A 66 11.23 -13.05 0.15
N LEU A 67 10.16 -13.82 -0.06
CA LEU A 67 8.84 -13.28 -0.33
C LEU A 67 8.37 -12.44 0.86
N LYS A 68 7.84 -11.27 0.58
CA LYS A 68 7.26 -10.36 1.58
C LYS A 68 5.88 -9.94 1.16
N ILE A 69 5.09 -9.47 2.13
CA ILE A 69 3.77 -8.95 1.84
C ILE A 69 3.81 -7.44 2.05
N GLU A 70 3.40 -6.70 1.02
CA GLU A 70 3.19 -5.27 1.10
C GLU A 70 1.69 -4.98 1.09
N CYS A 71 1.27 -4.06 1.97
CA CYS A 71 -0.07 -3.51 2.01
C CYS A 71 -0.07 -2.12 1.35
N TYR A 72 -1.09 -1.86 0.55
CA TYR A 72 -1.26 -0.65 -0.23
C TYR A 72 -2.58 0.02 0.14
N PHE A 73 -2.48 1.30 0.53
CA PHE A 73 -3.60 2.13 0.95
C PHE A 73 -3.71 3.32 0.02
N GLY A 74 -4.91 3.65 -0.46
CA GLY A 74 -5.14 4.97 -1.04
C GLY A 74 -5.13 5.99 0.09
N VAL A 75 -4.28 7.01 -0.04
CA VAL A 75 -4.09 8.01 1.00
C VAL A 75 -4.13 9.43 0.44
N TRP A 76 -4.56 10.37 1.27
CA TRP A 76 -4.50 11.80 1.02
C TRP A 76 -3.41 12.43 1.88
N LEU A 77 -2.40 13.01 1.22
CA LEU A 77 -1.37 13.81 1.87
C LEU A 77 -1.93 15.22 2.06
N MET A 78 -2.51 15.44 3.23
CA MET A 78 -3.25 16.68 3.58
C MET A 78 -2.43 17.95 3.36
N MET A 79 -1.10 17.91 3.59
CA MET A 79 -0.22 19.06 3.39
C MET A 79 0.02 19.42 1.92
N GLU A 80 -0.01 18.43 1.03
CA GLU A 80 0.20 18.63 -0.41
C GLU A 80 -1.11 18.72 -1.19
N ASP A 81 -2.23 18.45 -0.52
CA ASP A 81 -3.56 18.25 -1.08
C ASP A 81 -3.57 17.29 -2.29
N LYS A 82 -2.93 16.13 -2.12
CA LYS A 82 -2.75 15.13 -3.20
C LYS A 82 -3.04 13.72 -2.74
N VAL A 83 -3.61 12.94 -3.65
CA VAL A 83 -3.89 11.51 -3.46
C VAL A 83 -2.70 10.68 -3.95
N PHE A 84 -2.33 9.68 -3.17
CA PHE A 84 -1.24 8.76 -3.42
C PHE A 84 -1.63 7.33 -3.04
N ILE A 85 -0.77 6.37 -3.37
CA ILE A 85 -0.84 5.01 -2.84
C ILE A 85 0.29 4.86 -1.82
N LEU A 86 -0.03 4.69 -0.55
CA LEU A 86 0.95 4.37 0.48
C LEU A 86 1.26 2.87 0.44
N SER A 87 2.53 2.51 0.23
CA SER A 87 3.06 1.16 0.43
C SER A 87 3.71 1.05 1.80
N ILE A 88 3.36 -0.01 2.53
CA ILE A 88 3.92 -0.35 3.83
C ILE A 88 4.05 -1.87 3.95
N THR A 89 5.05 -2.34 4.69
CA THR A 89 5.23 -3.77 4.95
C THR A 89 4.11 -4.31 5.83
N ASP A 90 3.76 -5.58 5.64
CA ASP A 90 2.79 -6.32 6.47
C ASP A 90 2.96 -6.14 7.98
N TYR A 91 4.19 -6.19 8.49
CA TYR A 91 4.50 -6.03 9.91
C TYR A 91 4.03 -4.68 10.44
N ALA A 92 4.33 -3.61 9.70
CA ALA A 92 3.96 -2.26 10.11
C ALA A 92 2.48 -1.97 9.83
N ALA A 93 1.88 -2.68 8.86
CA ALA A 93 0.43 -2.63 8.61
C ALA A 93 -0.40 -3.26 9.74
N GLN A 94 0.16 -4.14 10.58
CA GLN A 94 -0.61 -4.86 11.60
C GLN A 94 -1.41 -3.94 12.53
N ALA A 95 -0.85 -2.81 12.94
CA ALA A 95 -1.57 -1.83 13.79
C ALA A 95 -2.80 -1.25 13.07
N ILE A 96 -2.68 -1.00 11.76
CA ILE A 96 -3.76 -0.48 10.92
C ILE A 96 -4.82 -1.55 10.70
N LEU A 97 -4.40 -2.76 10.35
CA LEU A 97 -5.28 -3.90 10.11
C LEU A 97 -6.05 -4.30 11.38
N LYS A 98 -5.42 -4.18 12.56
CA LYS A 98 -6.11 -4.37 13.84
C LYS A 98 -7.26 -3.37 13.99
N VAL A 99 -7.03 -2.10 13.73
CA VAL A 99 -8.08 -1.08 13.81
C VAL A 99 -9.19 -1.31 12.80
N ARG A 100 -8.86 -1.73 11.56
CA ARG A 100 -9.86 -2.12 10.56
C ARG A 100 -10.75 -3.27 11.03
N ARG A 101 -10.16 -4.26 11.70
CA ARG A 101 -10.88 -5.42 12.27
C ARG A 101 -11.80 -4.99 13.40
N ASP A 102 -11.32 -4.14 14.30
CA ASP A 102 -12.05 -3.73 15.50
C ASP A 102 -13.18 -2.73 15.17
N GLN A 103 -12.98 -1.83 14.20
CA GLN A 103 -13.89 -0.72 13.92
C GLN A 103 -14.66 -0.85 12.60
N GLY A 104 -14.30 -1.80 11.75
CA GLY A 104 -14.99 -2.04 10.48
C GLY A 104 -14.69 -1.05 9.35
N LYS A 105 -13.91 0.01 9.60
CA LYS A 105 -13.56 1.03 8.60
C LYS A 105 -12.18 1.62 8.83
N LEU A 106 -11.55 2.10 7.76
CA LEU A 106 -10.28 2.86 7.81
C LEU A 106 -10.39 4.24 7.18
N ARG A 107 -11.38 4.48 6.31
CA ARG A 107 -11.55 5.77 5.66
C ARG A 107 -11.70 6.87 6.70
N GLY A 108 -10.90 7.93 6.56
CA GLY A 108 -10.87 9.06 7.48
C GLY A 108 -9.86 8.94 8.61
N MET A 109 -9.26 7.77 8.82
CA MET A 109 -8.20 7.61 9.81
C MET A 109 -6.89 8.17 9.30
N VAL A 110 -6.09 8.75 10.19
CA VAL A 110 -4.75 9.23 9.88
C VAL A 110 -3.75 8.17 10.26
N VAL A 111 -2.93 7.78 9.29
CA VAL A 111 -1.74 6.96 9.49
C VAL A 111 -0.53 7.88 9.62
N LYS A 112 0.29 7.60 10.63
CA LYS A 112 1.62 8.19 10.78
C LYS A 112 2.64 7.07 10.75
N SER A 113 3.58 7.12 9.82
CA SER A 113 4.66 6.14 9.71
C SER A 113 6.03 6.82 9.76
N TYR A 114 7.01 6.13 10.33
CA TYR A 114 8.40 6.59 10.39
C TYR A 114 9.36 5.41 10.48
N ARG A 115 10.66 5.68 10.34
CA ARG A 115 11.71 4.68 10.53
C ARG A 115 12.53 5.04 11.77
N PRO A 116 12.60 4.16 12.79
CA PRO A 116 13.46 4.39 13.95
C PRO A 116 14.96 4.43 13.59
N SER A 117 15.36 3.78 12.50
CA SER A 117 16.73 3.81 11.97
C SER A 117 16.76 4.27 10.51
N GLN A 118 17.81 4.99 10.12
CA GLN A 118 17.99 5.48 8.74
C GLN A 118 18.49 4.40 7.75
N LYS A 119 18.48 3.12 8.14
CA LYS A 119 18.87 2.03 7.23
C LYS A 119 17.88 1.93 6.07
N LYS A 120 18.38 1.72 4.84
CA LYS A 120 17.57 1.63 3.60
C LYS A 120 16.39 0.63 3.71
N ASN A 121 16.62 -0.48 4.41
CA ASN A 121 15.61 -1.51 4.71
C ASN A 121 15.30 -1.58 6.22
N GLY A 122 15.45 -0.45 6.92
CA GLY A 122 15.13 -0.35 8.34
C GLY A 122 13.65 -0.62 8.58
N ARG A 123 13.35 -1.13 9.78
CA ARG A 123 11.99 -1.32 10.28
C ARG A 123 11.18 -0.04 10.13
N ILE A 124 9.93 -0.19 9.67
CA ILE A 124 8.93 0.86 9.64
C ILE A 124 8.04 0.64 10.85
N ASP A 125 7.76 1.71 11.60
CA ASP A 125 6.70 1.72 12.59
C ASP A 125 5.57 2.60 12.08
N ALA A 126 4.34 2.17 12.30
CA ALA A 126 3.14 2.92 11.95
C ALA A 126 2.15 2.96 13.10
N THR A 127 1.55 4.13 13.28
CA THR A 127 0.44 4.35 14.20
C THR A 127 -0.76 4.86 13.41
N ILE A 128 -1.95 4.61 13.93
CA ILE A 128 -3.21 5.03 13.32
C ILE A 128 -4.12 5.64 14.39
N TYR A 129 -4.81 6.71 14.03
CA TYR A 129 -5.75 7.41 14.92
C TYR A 129 -6.84 8.10 14.11
N ALA A 130 -8.00 8.31 14.72
CA ALA A 130 -9.14 8.97 14.08
C ALA A 130 -9.01 10.50 14.12
N ILE A 131 -9.49 11.18 13.06
CA ILE A 131 -9.72 12.63 13.06
C ILE A 131 -11.11 12.89 12.47
N ASP A 132 -12.07 13.25 13.32
CA ASP A 132 -13.48 13.40 12.91
C ASP A 132 -13.69 14.52 11.89
N LYS A 133 -12.89 15.59 11.95
CA LYS A 133 -13.12 16.83 11.19
C LYS A 133 -12.74 16.78 9.71
N LEU A 134 -12.07 15.71 9.28
CA LEU A 134 -11.46 15.67 7.93
C LEU A 134 -12.19 14.75 6.95
N VAL A 135 -13.09 13.89 7.43
CA VAL A 135 -13.83 12.94 6.58
C VAL A 135 -14.70 13.65 5.55
N THR A 136 -15.31 14.77 5.94
CA THR A 136 -16.25 15.52 5.10
C THR A 136 -15.59 16.28 3.95
N VAL A 137 -14.28 16.53 4.06
CA VAL A 137 -13.48 17.24 3.05
C VAL A 137 -12.51 16.31 2.32
N ALA A 138 -12.47 15.03 2.70
CA ALA A 138 -11.55 14.06 2.12
C ALA A 138 -11.93 13.77 0.65
N PRO A 139 -10.95 13.65 -0.27
CA PRO A 139 -11.19 13.23 -1.63
C PRO A 139 -11.90 11.87 -1.73
N GLU A 140 -12.50 11.60 -2.89
CA GLU A 140 -13.04 10.28 -3.20
C GLU A 140 -11.96 9.20 -3.11
N PRO A 141 -12.30 7.99 -2.60
CA PRO A 141 -11.36 6.89 -2.56
C PRO A 141 -10.83 6.55 -3.95
N PRO A 142 -9.50 6.40 -4.14
CA PRO A 142 -8.97 5.92 -5.39
C PRO A 142 -9.22 4.42 -5.56
N ASP A 143 -9.27 3.97 -6.81
CA ASP A 143 -9.25 2.55 -7.16
C ASP A 143 -7.81 2.03 -7.09
N VAL A 144 -7.38 1.68 -5.87
CA VAL A 144 -6.02 1.20 -5.59
C VAL A 144 -5.71 -0.04 -6.42
N GLN A 145 -6.64 -0.99 -6.53
CA GLN A 145 -6.44 -2.23 -7.26
C GLN A 145 -6.11 -1.95 -8.73
N ARG A 146 -6.90 -1.10 -9.41
CA ARG A 146 -6.66 -0.71 -10.80
C ARG A 146 -5.34 0.03 -10.99
N HIS A 147 -4.95 0.88 -10.04
CA HIS A 147 -3.66 1.56 -10.14
C HIS A 147 -2.49 0.59 -9.99
N LEU A 148 -2.57 -0.37 -9.06
CA LEU A 148 -1.53 -1.38 -8.88
C LEU A 148 -1.40 -2.29 -10.10
N THR A 149 -2.50 -2.73 -10.72
CA THR A 149 -2.44 -3.55 -11.95
C THR A 149 -1.76 -2.81 -13.09
N MET A 150 -1.97 -1.50 -13.23
CA MET A 150 -1.27 -0.67 -14.22
C MET A 150 0.22 -0.47 -13.87
N ILE A 151 0.55 -0.14 -12.62
CA ILE A 151 1.93 0.16 -12.19
C ILE A 151 2.80 -1.08 -12.28
N PHE A 152 2.28 -2.21 -11.83
CA PHE A 152 3.01 -3.47 -11.78
C PHE A 152 2.84 -4.33 -13.03
N ASN A 153 1.94 -3.97 -13.93
CA ASN A 153 1.59 -4.75 -15.12
C ASN A 153 1.18 -6.20 -14.75
N ILE A 154 0.27 -6.33 -13.77
CA ILE A 154 -0.21 -7.61 -13.25
C ILE A 154 -1.73 -7.73 -13.37
N ASN A 155 -2.24 -8.97 -13.35
CA ASN A 155 -3.68 -9.21 -13.25
C ASN A 155 -4.19 -8.93 -11.83
N ALA A 156 -5.40 -8.39 -11.73
CA ALA A 156 -6.09 -8.09 -10.48
C ALA A 156 -6.21 -9.29 -9.52
N LYS A 157 -6.23 -10.53 -10.04
CA LYS A 157 -6.28 -11.77 -9.25
C LYS A 157 -5.08 -11.99 -8.31
N HIS A 158 -3.96 -11.31 -8.56
CA HIS A 158 -2.76 -11.41 -7.73
C HIS A 158 -2.81 -10.46 -6.53
N LEU A 159 -3.80 -9.57 -6.48
CA LEU A 159 -4.05 -8.69 -5.35
C LEU A 159 -5.07 -9.35 -4.42
N ALA A 160 -4.77 -9.35 -3.13
CA ALA A 160 -5.69 -9.80 -2.10
C ALA A 160 -6.25 -8.60 -1.35
N ILE A 161 -7.53 -8.65 -0.99
CA ILE A 161 -8.06 -7.74 0.03
C ILE A 161 -7.68 -8.32 1.39
N ALA A 162 -7.24 -7.48 2.34
CA ALA A 162 -6.85 -7.92 3.68
C ALA A 162 -8.03 -8.39 4.58
N GLU A 163 -9.05 -9.02 4.01
CA GLU A 163 -10.21 -9.59 4.72
C GLU A 163 -9.86 -10.86 5.49
N ARG A 164 -8.85 -11.60 5.02
CA ARG A 164 -8.40 -12.81 5.70
C ARG A 164 -7.44 -12.42 6.81
N SER A 165 -7.94 -12.56 8.03
CA SER A 165 -7.12 -12.86 9.20
C SER A 165 -5.94 -13.74 8.78
N TYR A 166 -4.74 -13.15 8.74
CA TYR A 166 -3.54 -13.94 9.04
C TYR A 166 -3.85 -14.68 10.34
N PRO A 167 -3.56 -15.98 10.44
CA PRO A 167 -3.71 -16.69 11.70
C PRO A 167 -3.01 -15.84 12.75
N ALA A 168 -3.78 -15.34 13.70
CA ALA A 168 -3.25 -14.57 14.80
C ALA A 168 -2.39 -15.56 15.61
N GLY A 169 -1.08 -15.55 15.38
CA GLY A 169 -0.14 -16.33 16.18
C GLY A 169 0.45 -17.59 15.56
N GLU A 170 0.58 -17.72 14.24
CA GLU A 170 1.79 -18.42 13.78
C GLU A 170 2.94 -17.42 13.91
N ASP A 171 3.80 -17.67 14.89
CA ASP A 171 4.95 -16.85 15.22
C ASP A 171 5.69 -16.48 13.93
N ILE A 172 5.79 -15.18 13.64
CA ILE A 172 6.65 -14.67 12.55
C ILE A 172 8.11 -15.14 12.75
N ASP A 173 8.47 -15.59 13.95
CA ASP A 173 9.75 -16.20 14.28
C ASP A 173 9.93 -17.65 13.77
N ASP A 174 8.86 -18.38 13.42
CA ASP A 174 8.99 -19.70 12.79
C ASP A 174 9.20 -19.65 11.27
N LEU A 175 8.97 -18.50 10.63
CA LEU A 175 9.38 -18.23 9.24
C LEU A 175 10.82 -17.67 9.14
N ARG A 176 11.56 -17.64 10.26
CA ARG A 176 12.95 -17.15 10.36
C ARG A 176 13.99 -18.24 10.65
N LYS A 177 13.58 -19.52 10.68
CA LYS A 177 14.48 -20.68 10.74
C LYS A 177 14.66 -21.27 9.35
#